data_AF-A0A9N9JZV0-F1
#
_entry.id   AF-A0A9N9JZV0-F1
#
_cell.length_a   1.000
_cell.length_b   1.000
_cell.length_c   1.000
_cell.angle_alpha   90.00
_cell.angle_beta   90.00
_cell.angle_gamma   90.00
#
_symmetry.space_group_name_H-M   'P 1'
#
loop_
_entity.id
_entity.type
_entity.pdbx_description
1 polymer ?
#
loop_
_entity_poly.entity_id
_entity_poly.type
_entity_poly.pdbx_seq_one_letter_code
_entity_poly.pdbx_strand_id
1 'polypeptide(L)'
;KIKAVQSERDRLSMLLAEYVDDIVLSQNSHPTTHHLFEEAPEINEESVKNILSFYETGKLRFQEVLAEDVYKTKPRTSKRRTRNINRYTYTYFESIRKQKRRQIGNPIQESIVQQNTLISQQTSSLSSSTTNPYKRPCRTTTEPEKTILAQLFELEDTVSENEIQKVLSELLTVSPDWTKER
;
A
#
# COMPACT_ATOMS: atom_id res chain seq x y z
N LYS A 1 -22.94 -6.72 -16.26
CA LYS A 1 -21.89 -6.79 -15.22
C LYS A 1 -22.22 -5.95 -13.97
N ILE A 2 -22.65 -4.68 -14.11
CA ILE A 2 -22.97 -3.80 -12.96
C ILE A 2 -24.07 -4.38 -12.05
N LYS A 3 -25.15 -4.96 -12.61
CA LYS A 3 -26.25 -5.54 -11.83
C LYS A 3 -25.85 -6.73 -10.94
N ALA A 4 -24.91 -7.56 -11.38
CA ALA A 4 -24.43 -8.72 -10.62
C ALA A 4 -23.53 -8.29 -9.44
N VAL A 5 -22.71 -7.27 -9.64
CA VAL A 5 -21.89 -6.68 -8.57
C VAL A 5 -22.79 -6.00 -7.54
N GLN A 6 -23.84 -5.32 -8.00
CA GLN A 6 -24.81 -4.68 -7.12
C GLN A 6 -25.59 -5.71 -6.29
N SER A 7 -26.05 -6.81 -6.91
CA SER A 7 -26.76 -7.88 -6.19
C SER A 7 -25.90 -8.59 -5.16
N GLU A 8 -24.61 -8.83 -5.45
CA GLU A 8 -23.69 -9.40 -4.46
C GLU A 8 -23.42 -8.43 -3.30
N ARG A 9 -23.24 -7.13 -3.59
CA ARG A 9 -23.12 -6.10 -2.56
C ARG A 9 -24.36 -6.07 -1.66
N ASP A 10 -25.55 -6.09 -2.25
CA ASP A 10 -26.82 -6.02 -1.50
C ASP A 10 -27.03 -7.28 -0.65
N ARG A 11 -26.70 -8.46 -1.21
CA ARG A 11 -26.70 -9.73 -0.47
C ARG A 11 -25.74 -9.70 0.73
N LEU A 12 -24.51 -9.26 0.54
CA LEU A 12 -23.53 -9.14 1.61
C LEU A 12 -23.95 -8.11 2.65
N SER A 13 -24.53 -6.99 2.22
CA SER A 13 -25.05 -5.95 3.11
C SER A 13 -26.20 -6.47 3.99
N MET A 14 -27.08 -7.30 3.42
CA MET A 14 -28.19 -7.90 4.16
C MET A 14 -27.68 -8.94 5.18
N LEU A 15 -26.74 -9.80 4.76
CA LEU A 15 -26.10 -10.78 5.65
C LEU A 15 -25.37 -10.11 6.82
N LEU A 16 -24.67 -9.00 6.56
CA LEU A 16 -24.00 -8.24 7.60
C LEU A 16 -24.98 -7.55 8.54
N ALA A 17 -26.11 -7.04 8.04
CA ALA A 17 -27.13 -6.40 8.86
C ALA A 17 -27.80 -7.41 9.80
N GLU A 18 -28.22 -8.58 9.29
CA GLU A 18 -28.78 -9.68 10.10
C GLU A 18 -27.77 -10.13 11.17
N TYR A 19 -26.51 -10.27 10.79
CA TYR A 19 -25.45 -10.69 11.71
C TYR A 19 -25.13 -9.65 12.80
N VAL A 20 -25.14 -8.36 12.45
CA VAL A 20 -24.93 -7.27 13.42
C VAL A 20 -26.12 -7.15 14.36
N ASP A 21 -27.35 -7.29 13.85
CA ASP A 21 -28.55 -7.32 14.69
C ASP A 21 -28.52 -8.50 15.66
N ASP A 22 -28.14 -9.70 15.20
CA ASP A 22 -27.96 -10.87 16.06
C ASP A 22 -26.86 -10.66 17.11
N ILE A 23 -25.73 -10.02 16.78
CA ILE A 23 -24.66 -9.68 17.75
C ILE A 23 -25.15 -8.66 18.79
N VAL A 24 -25.93 -7.66 18.36
CA VAL A 24 -26.46 -6.61 19.25
C VAL A 24 -27.57 -7.19 20.15
N LEU A 25 -28.34 -8.17 19.66
CA LEU A 25 -29.43 -8.83 20.39
C LEU A 25 -28.93 -9.98 21.27
N SER A 26 -27.87 -10.69 20.89
CA SER A 26 -27.22 -11.75 21.69
C SER A 26 -26.22 -11.14 22.69
N GLN A 27 -26.75 -10.42 23.67
CA GLN A 27 -26.23 -10.30 25.04
C GLN A 27 -24.69 -10.34 25.25
N ASN A 28 -24.12 -9.18 25.59
CA ASN A 28 -22.98 -9.06 26.53
C ASN A 28 -21.67 -9.83 26.22
N SER A 29 -21.41 -10.24 24.99
CA SER A 29 -20.06 -10.64 24.60
C SER A 29 -19.21 -9.38 24.43
N HIS A 30 -18.14 -9.25 25.20
CA HIS A 30 -17.16 -8.20 24.94
C HIS A 30 -16.67 -8.34 23.48
N PRO A 31 -16.51 -7.24 22.73
CA PRO A 31 -16.13 -7.32 21.31
C PRO A 31 -14.80 -8.06 21.10
N THR A 32 -13.96 -8.13 22.14
CA THR A 32 -12.69 -8.86 22.19
C THR A 32 -12.83 -10.37 22.36
N THR A 33 -13.98 -10.87 22.84
CA THR A 33 -14.22 -12.30 23.10
C THR A 33 -14.94 -13.02 21.96
N HIS A 34 -15.24 -12.32 20.87
CA HIS A 34 -16.02 -12.88 19.78
C HIS A 34 -15.17 -13.79 18.86
N HIS A 35 -15.69 -14.97 18.50
CA HIS A 35 -14.96 -16.00 17.74
C HIS A 35 -14.40 -15.51 16.39
N LEU A 36 -15.06 -14.55 15.73
CA LEU A 36 -14.59 -13.94 14.49
C LEU A 36 -13.23 -13.23 14.64
N PHE A 37 -12.90 -12.78 15.84
CA PHE A 37 -11.71 -11.97 16.10
C PHE A 37 -10.62 -12.71 16.86
N GLU A 38 -10.74 -14.04 17.05
CA GLU A 38 -9.72 -14.86 17.73
C GLU A 38 -8.32 -14.75 17.09
N GLU A 39 -8.25 -14.59 15.77
CA GLU A 39 -6.99 -14.42 15.04
C GLU A 39 -6.59 -12.95 14.85
N ALA A 40 -7.36 -11.99 15.36
CA ALA A 40 -7.11 -10.56 15.16
C ALA A 40 -6.19 -10.01 16.28
N PRO A 41 -4.90 -9.75 16.01
CA PRO A 41 -3.94 -9.36 17.05
C PRO A 41 -4.19 -7.96 17.62
N GLU A 42 -4.96 -7.14 16.91
CA GLU A 42 -5.20 -5.73 17.24
C GLU A 42 -6.57 -5.50 17.91
N ILE A 43 -7.30 -6.53 18.35
CA ILE A 43 -8.57 -6.34 19.07
C ILE A 43 -8.35 -6.24 20.59
N ASN A 44 -7.48 -5.33 21.02
CA ASN A 44 -7.09 -5.16 22.43
C ASN A 44 -7.46 -3.76 22.94
N GLU A 45 -7.63 -3.58 24.24
CA GLU A 45 -7.88 -2.25 24.81
C GLU A 45 -6.74 -1.25 24.50
N GLU A 46 -5.51 -1.75 24.43
CA GLU A 46 -4.33 -0.96 24.06
C GLU A 46 -4.40 -0.44 22.62
N SER A 47 -4.91 -1.24 21.69
CA SER A 47 -5.04 -0.80 20.29
C SER A 47 -6.13 0.26 20.15
N VAL A 48 -7.23 0.15 20.90
CA VAL A 48 -8.27 1.19 20.99
C VAL A 48 -7.67 2.49 21.51
N LYS A 49 -6.86 2.43 22.57
CA LYS A 49 -6.14 3.60 23.09
C LYS A 49 -5.20 4.20 22.05
N ASN A 50 -4.48 3.37 21.30
CA ASN A 50 -3.63 3.83 20.20
C ASN A 50 -4.44 4.54 19.11
N ILE A 51 -5.60 4.01 18.73
CA ILE A 51 -6.50 4.64 17.76
C ILE A 51 -6.93 6.04 18.24
N LEU A 52 -7.33 6.15 19.50
CA LEU A 52 -7.76 7.42 20.08
C LEU A 52 -6.61 8.44 20.16
N SER A 53 -5.37 8.00 20.40
CA SER A 53 -4.20 8.88 20.41
C SER A 53 -3.94 9.59 19.07
N PHE A 54 -4.49 9.08 17.95
CA PHE A 54 -4.33 9.70 16.65
C PHE A 54 -5.05 11.03 16.49
N TYR A 55 -6.10 11.28 17.28
CA TYR A 55 -6.78 12.58 17.23
C TYR A 55 -5.83 13.70 17.66
N GLU A 56 -5.06 13.49 18.73
CA GLU A 56 -4.07 14.48 19.19
C GLU A 56 -2.96 14.68 18.17
N THR A 57 -2.42 13.59 17.63
CA THR A 57 -1.36 13.65 16.61
C THR A 57 -1.85 14.34 15.33
N GLY A 58 -3.08 14.02 14.91
CA GLY A 58 -3.72 14.61 13.74
C GLY A 58 -4.01 16.10 13.92
N LYS A 59 -4.43 16.52 15.12
CA LYS A 59 -4.68 17.92 15.46
C LYS A 59 -3.41 18.76 15.34
N LEU A 60 -2.28 18.29 15.88
CA LEU A 60 -0.98 18.98 15.74
C LEU A 60 -0.60 19.15 14.27
N ARG A 61 -0.79 18.09 13.47
CA ARG A 61 -0.53 18.16 12.02
C ARG A 61 -1.43 19.18 11.33
N PHE A 62 -2.70 19.28 11.68
CA PHE A 62 -3.58 20.30 11.10
C PHE A 62 -3.13 21.71 11.43
N GLN A 63 -2.65 21.95 12.66
CA GLN A 63 -2.06 23.24 13.03
C GLN A 63 -0.81 23.57 12.21
N GLU A 64 0.05 22.57 11.95
CA GLU A 64 1.21 22.75 11.05
C GLU A 64 0.78 23.09 9.62
N VAL A 65 -0.17 22.33 9.06
CA VAL A 65 -0.69 22.58 7.70
C VAL A 65 -1.29 23.99 7.60
N LEU A 66 -2.02 24.41 8.62
CA LEU A 66 -2.61 25.75 8.67
C LEU A 66 -1.53 26.85 8.73
N ALA A 67 -0.45 26.62 9.49
CA ALA A 67 0.69 27.52 9.56
C ALA A 67 1.51 27.59 8.26
N GLU A 68 1.64 26.47 7.54
CA GLU A 68 2.33 26.36 6.24
C GLU A 68 1.49 26.96 5.09
N ASP A 69 0.22 26.59 4.99
CA ASP A 69 -0.61 26.85 3.80
C ASP A 69 -1.43 28.14 3.89
N VAL A 70 -2.00 28.42 5.07
CA VAL A 70 -2.89 29.57 5.26
C VAL A 70 -2.09 30.79 5.71
N TYR A 71 -1.34 30.64 6.80
CA TYR A 71 -0.58 31.76 7.37
C TYR A 71 0.78 31.97 6.72
N LYS A 72 1.32 30.97 6.02
CA LYS A 72 2.64 31.02 5.35
C LYS A 72 3.79 31.42 6.30
N THR A 73 3.62 31.16 7.59
CA THR A 73 4.63 31.43 8.64
C THR A 73 5.78 30.42 8.61
N LYS A 74 5.54 29.25 8.03
CA LYS A 74 6.51 28.16 7.87
C LYS A 74 6.57 27.73 6.41
N PRO A 75 7.75 27.30 5.91
CA PRO A 75 7.88 26.80 4.55
C PRO A 75 7.13 25.48 4.38
N ARG A 76 6.53 25.28 3.20
CA ARG A 76 5.80 24.06 2.88
C ARG A 76 6.75 22.88 2.80
N THR A 77 6.50 21.85 3.62
CA THR A 77 7.30 20.63 3.60
C THR A 77 6.47 19.47 3.03
N SER A 78 7.00 18.78 2.02
CA SER A 78 6.33 17.61 1.43
C SER A 78 6.42 16.41 2.40
N LYS A 79 5.52 16.37 3.38
CA LYS A 79 5.44 15.30 4.37
C LYS A 79 4.54 14.18 3.86
N ARG A 80 5.06 12.95 3.81
CA ARG A 80 4.23 11.75 3.60
C ARG A 80 3.24 11.59 4.75
N ARG A 81 2.10 10.94 4.50
CA ARG A 81 1.17 10.57 5.58
C ARG A 81 1.83 9.50 6.45
N THR A 82 2.16 9.84 7.69
CA THR A 82 2.52 8.86 8.72
C THR A 82 1.37 7.89 8.91
N ARG A 83 1.68 6.61 8.93
CA ARG A 83 0.73 5.53 9.24
C ARG A 83 1.25 4.87 10.51
N ASN A 84 0.38 4.70 11.48
CA ASN A 84 0.73 4.06 12.75
C ASN A 84 -0.27 2.93 13.07
N ILE A 85 -0.78 2.30 12.01
CA ILE A 85 -1.63 1.12 12.07
C ILE A 85 -0.92 0.07 11.22
N ASN A 86 -0.86 -1.17 11.72
CA ASN A 86 -0.20 -2.23 10.98
C ASN A 86 -1.01 -2.58 9.73
N ARG A 87 -0.32 -3.11 8.73
CA ARG A 87 -0.94 -3.57 7.49
C ARG A 87 -0.59 -5.02 7.31
N TYR A 88 -1.62 -5.84 7.30
CA TYR A 88 -1.49 -7.25 7.03
C TYR A 88 -2.01 -7.56 5.63
N THR A 89 -1.27 -8.38 4.90
CA THR A 89 -1.71 -8.92 3.62
C THR A 89 -2.25 -10.33 3.82
N TYR A 90 -3.13 -10.78 2.93
CA TYR A 90 -3.60 -12.17 2.95
C TYR A 90 -2.42 -13.16 2.88
N THR A 91 -1.43 -12.87 2.03
CA THR A 91 -0.20 -13.67 1.88
C THR A 91 0.62 -13.76 3.17
N TYR A 92 0.57 -12.74 4.03
CA TYR A 92 1.22 -12.75 5.33
C TYR A 92 0.53 -13.73 6.29
N PHE A 93 -0.81 -13.75 6.34
CA PHE A 93 -1.52 -14.74 7.16
C PHE A 93 -1.34 -16.16 6.63
N GLU A 94 -1.25 -16.32 5.31
CA GLU A 94 -1.02 -17.63 4.68
C GLU A 94 0.36 -18.21 5.04
N SER A 95 1.40 -17.37 5.13
CA SER A 95 2.74 -17.79 5.55
C SER A 95 2.79 -18.19 7.03
N ILE A 96 2.09 -17.43 7.90
CA ILE A 96 1.94 -17.78 9.33
C ILE A 96 1.25 -19.13 9.49
N ARG A 97 0.14 -19.35 8.78
CA ARG A 97 -0.60 -20.63 8.83
C ARG A 97 0.27 -21.79 8.36
N LYS A 98 1.05 -21.61 7.30
CA LYS A 98 1.99 -22.62 6.81
C LYS A 98 3.11 -22.94 7.81
N GLN A 99 3.61 -21.93 8.52
CA GLN A 99 4.61 -22.12 9.57
C GLN A 99 4.05 -22.88 10.78
N LYS A 100 2.85 -22.53 11.26
CA LYS A 100 2.18 -23.26 12.37
C LYS A 100 2.02 -24.75 12.05
N ARG A 101 1.57 -25.09 10.84
CA ARG A 101 1.42 -26.49 10.39
C ARG A 101 2.73 -27.29 10.41
N ARG A 102 3.88 -26.65 10.18
CA ARG A 102 5.19 -27.30 10.22
C ARG A 102 5.65 -27.63 11.65
N GLN A 103 5.21 -26.86 12.64
CA GLN A 103 5.57 -27.07 14.04
C GLN A 103 4.76 -28.20 14.70
N ILE A 104 3.52 -28.41 14.26
CA ILE A 104 2.64 -29.48 14.78
C ILE A 104 3.14 -30.90 14.44
N GLY A 105 4.04 -31.06 13.47
CA GLY A 105 4.61 -32.35 13.07
C GLY A 105 5.82 -32.82 13.88
N ASN A 106 6.38 -32.02 14.80
CA ASN A 106 7.55 -32.39 15.60
C ASN A 106 7.32 -32.07 17.09
N PRO A 107 7.27 -33.05 18.00
CA PRO A 107 7.16 -32.76 19.43
C PRO A 107 8.56 -32.62 20.03
N ILE A 108 9.19 -31.44 19.96
CA ILE A 108 10.37 -31.14 20.79
C ILE A 108 10.31 -29.70 21.33
N GLN A 109 9.98 -29.65 22.62
CA GLN A 109 10.38 -28.73 23.69
C GLN A 109 10.34 -27.21 23.45
N GLU A 110 9.41 -26.63 24.21
CA GLU A 110 9.31 -25.22 24.57
C GLU A 110 10.67 -24.64 25.00
N SER A 111 11.22 -23.77 24.15
CA SER A 111 12.04 -22.66 24.60
C SER A 111 12.06 -21.60 23.50
N ILE A 112 11.87 -20.34 23.89
CA ILE A 112 11.93 -19.12 23.07
C ILE A 112 10.63 -18.79 22.29
N VAL A 113 9.56 -18.44 23.02
CA VAL A 113 8.52 -17.53 22.51
C VAL A 113 8.41 -16.34 23.44
N GLN A 114 9.47 -15.55 23.55
CA GLN A 114 9.43 -14.22 24.18
C GLN A 114 10.18 -13.12 23.41
N GLN A 115 10.63 -13.34 22.16
CA GLN A 115 11.40 -12.29 21.46
C GLN A 115 11.00 -11.98 20.01
N ASN A 116 9.98 -12.61 19.44
CA ASN A 116 9.64 -12.37 18.03
C ASN A 116 8.44 -11.45 17.77
N THR A 117 7.97 -10.70 18.77
CA THR A 117 7.04 -9.57 18.56
C THR A 117 7.75 -8.28 18.12
N LEU A 118 9.03 -8.37 17.71
CA LEU A 118 9.86 -7.25 17.28
C LEU A 118 10.53 -7.47 15.92
N ILE A 119 9.89 -8.17 14.96
CA ILE A 119 10.39 -8.18 13.57
C ILE A 119 9.21 -8.05 12.60
N SER A 120 8.53 -6.90 12.66
CA SER A 120 7.96 -6.29 11.46
C SER A 120 7.95 -4.76 11.59
N GLN A 121 9.05 -4.21 12.12
CA GLN A 121 9.38 -2.80 11.98
C GLN A 121 10.55 -2.66 11.02
N GLN A 122 10.33 -2.93 9.73
CA GLN A 122 11.20 -2.42 8.67
C GLN A 122 10.38 -2.08 7.43
N THR A 123 9.62 -0.99 7.48
CA THR A 123 9.36 -0.20 6.26
C THR A 123 9.24 1.30 6.56
N SER A 124 10.19 1.89 7.27
CA SER A 124 10.46 3.34 7.10
C SER A 124 11.78 3.76 7.74
N SER A 125 12.85 3.70 6.94
CA SER A 125 13.99 4.65 6.88
C SER A 125 15.29 3.90 6.55
N LEU A 126 15.45 3.50 5.29
CA LEU A 126 16.79 3.34 4.74
C LEU A 126 16.79 3.95 3.34
N SER A 127 17.33 5.15 3.26
CA SER A 127 17.95 5.68 2.06
C SER A 127 19.09 4.73 1.69
N SER A 128 18.78 3.74 0.86
CA SER A 128 19.77 3.03 0.07
C SER A 128 19.10 2.56 -1.21
N SER A 129 19.67 2.99 -2.32
CA SER A 129 19.41 2.51 -3.66
C SER A 129 19.67 1.00 -3.72
N THR A 130 18.66 0.19 -3.40
CA THR A 130 18.67 -1.24 -3.71
C THR A 130 17.46 -1.52 -4.60
N THR A 131 17.77 -1.84 -5.85
CA THR A 131 16.80 -2.21 -6.88
C THR A 131 16.13 -3.51 -6.46
N ASN A 132 14.84 -3.41 -6.10
CA ASN A 132 13.99 -4.56 -5.84
C ASN A 132 13.90 -5.38 -7.16
N PRO A 133 14.27 -6.68 -7.19
CA PRO A 133 14.40 -7.45 -8.44
C PRO A 133 13.07 -7.70 -9.17
N TYR A 134 11.93 -7.39 -8.53
CA TYR A 134 10.59 -7.48 -9.12
C TYR A 134 10.09 -6.19 -9.75
N LYS A 135 10.84 -5.09 -9.63
CA LYS A 135 10.51 -3.87 -10.36
C LYS A 135 11.10 -4.00 -11.76
N ARG A 136 10.23 -4.08 -12.76
CA ARG A 136 10.65 -3.95 -14.16
C ARG A 136 11.51 -2.68 -14.26
N PRO A 137 12.74 -2.75 -14.80
CA PRO A 137 13.55 -1.56 -14.98
C PRO A 137 12.76 -0.61 -15.89
N CYS A 138 12.36 0.54 -15.35
CA CYS A 138 11.86 1.62 -16.18
C CYS A 138 13.06 2.19 -16.93
N ARG A 139 13.00 2.16 -18.26
CA ARG A 139 14.00 2.81 -19.11
C ARG A 139 14.06 4.30 -18.75
N THR A 140 15.24 4.79 -18.43
CA THR A 140 15.53 6.22 -18.24
C THR A 140 16.05 6.79 -19.54
N THR A 141 15.42 7.83 -20.07
CA THR A 141 15.88 8.46 -21.31
C THR A 141 17.20 9.18 -21.09
N THR A 142 18.19 8.96 -21.96
CA THR A 142 19.47 9.69 -21.95
C THR A 142 19.29 11.12 -22.49
N GLU A 143 20.22 12.04 -22.19
CA GLU A 143 20.16 13.42 -22.72
C GLU A 143 20.01 13.51 -24.26
N PRO A 144 20.73 12.72 -25.10
CA PRO A 144 20.50 12.73 -26.54
C PRO A 144 19.10 12.22 -26.93
N GLU A 145 18.57 11.22 -26.23
CA GLU A 145 17.20 10.75 -26.47
C GLU A 145 16.16 11.84 -26.18
N LYS A 146 16.36 12.62 -25.11
CA LYS A 146 15.48 13.76 -24.78
C LYS A 146 15.49 14.81 -25.87
N THR A 147 16.65 15.13 -26.46
CA THR A 147 16.73 16.11 -27.54
C THR A 147 16.01 15.66 -28.81
N ILE A 148 16.04 14.36 -29.12
CA ILE A 148 15.31 13.80 -30.26
C ILE A 148 13.80 13.82 -29.99
N LEU A 149 13.38 13.41 -28.79
CA LEU A 149 11.98 13.40 -28.39
C LEU A 149 11.39 14.81 -28.26
N ALA A 150 12.20 15.82 -27.97
CA ALA A 150 11.78 17.22 -27.88
C ALA A 150 11.16 17.72 -29.20
N GLN A 151 11.67 17.26 -30.34
CA GLN A 151 11.19 17.63 -31.68
C GLN A 151 9.71 17.28 -31.89
N LEU A 152 9.20 16.25 -31.20
CA LEU A 152 7.80 15.84 -31.30
C LEU A 152 6.85 16.75 -30.51
N PHE A 153 7.34 17.46 -29.49
CA PHE A 153 6.52 18.38 -28.70
C PHE A 153 6.27 19.71 -29.40
N GLU A 154 7.06 20.05 -30.43
CA GLU A 154 6.91 21.28 -31.21
C GLU A 154 5.91 21.14 -32.37
N LEU A 155 5.41 19.93 -32.64
CA LEU A 155 4.43 19.65 -33.70
C LEU A 155 3.01 19.69 -33.11
N GLU A 156 2.23 20.70 -33.51
CA GLU A 156 1.09 21.14 -32.68
C GLU A 156 -0.23 20.38 -32.89
N ASP A 157 -0.43 19.51 -33.90
CA ASP A 157 -1.77 18.89 -34.08
C ASP A 157 -1.83 17.45 -34.60
N THR A 158 -0.94 17.00 -35.49
CA THR A 158 -0.88 15.58 -35.90
C THR A 158 0.55 15.20 -36.25
N VAL A 159 1.15 14.33 -35.44
CA VAL A 159 2.45 13.74 -35.78
C VAL A 159 2.23 12.79 -36.95
N SER A 160 2.86 13.08 -38.09
CA SER A 160 2.77 12.23 -39.28
C SER A 160 3.51 10.91 -39.05
N GLU A 161 2.99 9.80 -39.58
CA GLU A 161 3.64 8.48 -39.48
C GLU A 161 5.09 8.51 -40.01
N ASN A 162 5.38 9.35 -40.99
CA ASN A 162 6.73 9.55 -41.53
C ASN A 162 7.67 10.20 -40.50
N GLU A 163 7.17 11.13 -39.68
CA GLU A 163 7.92 11.80 -38.62
C GLU A 163 8.18 10.85 -37.46
N ILE A 164 7.20 10.01 -37.11
CA ILE A 164 7.36 8.94 -36.13
C ILE A 164 8.45 7.96 -36.58
N GLN A 165 8.44 7.55 -37.84
CA GLN A 165 9.46 6.64 -38.39
C GLN A 165 10.85 7.27 -38.43
N LYS A 166 10.94 8.57 -38.76
CA LYS A 166 12.18 9.34 -38.72
C LYS A 166 12.75 9.38 -37.30
N VAL A 167 11.96 9.80 -36.31
CA VAL A 167 12.38 9.86 -34.91
C VAL A 167 12.79 8.48 -34.38
N LEU A 168 12.06 7.42 -34.76
CA LEU A 168 12.41 6.05 -34.38
C LEU A 168 13.76 5.62 -34.95
N SER A 169 14.06 5.98 -36.20
CA SER A 169 15.37 5.69 -36.80
C SER A 169 16.51 6.41 -36.08
N GLU A 170 16.32 7.68 -35.70
CA GLU A 170 17.29 8.46 -34.94
C GLU A 170 17.51 7.87 -33.54
N LEU A 171 16.43 7.49 -32.83
CA LEU A 171 16.52 6.84 -31.52
C LEU A 171 17.24 5.48 -31.58
N LEU A 172 17.03 4.71 -32.65
CA LEU A 172 17.67 3.42 -32.83
C LEU A 172 19.19 3.53 -33.03
N THR A 173 19.67 4.63 -33.64
CA THR A 173 21.12 4.89 -33.75
C THR A 173 21.77 5.21 -32.41
N VAL A 174 21.04 5.85 -31.50
CA VAL A 174 21.54 6.24 -30.18
C VAL A 174 21.41 5.11 -29.17
N SER A 175 20.35 4.30 -29.27
CA SER A 175 20.15 3.12 -28.43
C SER A 175 19.43 2.01 -29.20
N PRO A 176 20.04 0.83 -29.32
CA PRO A 176 19.45 -0.32 -30.02
C PRO A 176 18.26 -0.94 -29.28
N ASP A 177 17.99 -0.52 -28.03
CA ASP A 177 16.92 -1.07 -27.18
C ASP A 177 15.53 -0.50 -27.51
N TRP A 178 15.42 0.40 -28.48
CA TRP A 178 14.13 0.89 -29.00
C TRP A 178 13.60 -0.08 -30.07
N THR A 179 12.61 -0.90 -29.74
CA THR A 179 11.91 -1.77 -30.71
C THR A 179 10.43 -1.39 -30.82
N LYS A 180 9.83 -1.62 -32.01
CA LYS A 180 8.37 -1.46 -32.21
C LYS A 180 7.55 -2.51 -31.43
N GLU A 181 8.16 -3.64 -31.09
CA GLU A 181 7.52 -4.75 -30.38
C GLU A 181 7.93 -4.77 -28.91
N ARG A 182 6.97 -5.07 -28.03
CA ARG A 182 7.15 -5.28 -26.60
C ARG A 182 6.41 -6.53 -26.15
#